data_AF-X1H3C1-F1
#
_entry.id   AF-X1H3C1-F1
#
_cell.length_a   1.000
_cell.length_b   1.000
_cell.length_c   1.000
_cell.angle_alpha   90.00
_cell.angle_beta   90.00
_cell.angle_gamma   90.00
#
_symmetry.space_group_name_H-M   'P 1'
#
loop_
_entity.id
_entity.type
_entity.pdbx_description
1 polymer ?
#
loop_
_entity_poly.entity_id
_entity_poly.type
_entity_poly.pdbx_seq_one_letter_code
_entity_poly.pdbx_strand_id
1 'polypeptide(L)'
;MSGFKRYLDKERDDLNKKGTRFRVIGRRRRLSSSLQNKIEEVMSLTKDNKDFFLNLAIDYGGQEEIIDAAKALIKEVVRGNLAVEEIDIDLFKQYLYLEDLPSPDLLIRTGGEYRVSNFL
;
A
#
# COMPACT_ATOMS: atom_id res chain seq x y z
N MET A 1 -5.54 19.09 2.98
CA MET A 1 -5.20 17.82 3.66
C MET A 1 -4.64 18.01 5.10
N SER A 2 -5.08 19.01 5.87
CA SER A 2 -4.65 19.18 7.27
C SER A 2 -5.35 18.20 8.23
N GLY A 3 -6.58 17.77 7.90
CA GLY A 3 -7.37 16.86 8.74
C GLY A 3 -6.75 15.48 8.91
N PHE A 4 -6.24 14.88 7.84
CA PHE A 4 -5.66 13.54 7.90
C PHE A 4 -4.36 13.50 8.70
N LYS A 5 -3.47 14.50 8.54
CA LYS A 5 -2.27 14.63 9.37
C LYS A 5 -2.62 14.64 10.86
N ARG A 6 -3.60 15.48 11.24
CA ARG A 6 -4.09 15.59 12.62
C ARG A 6 -4.74 14.29 13.13
N TYR A 7 -5.38 13.53 12.25
CA TYR A 7 -5.92 12.22 12.60
C TYR A 7 -4.78 11.24 12.93
N LEU A 8 -3.76 11.15 12.07
CA LEU A 8 -2.57 10.33 12.34
C LEU A 8 -1.86 10.74 13.64
N ASP A 9 -1.77 12.04 13.92
CA ASP A 9 -1.19 12.53 15.19
C ASP A 9 -1.94 11.99 16.42
N LYS A 10 -3.27 11.89 16.35
CA LYS A 10 -4.11 11.43 17.46
C LYS A 10 -4.11 9.92 17.62
N GLU A 11 -4.10 9.17 16.52
CA GLU A 11 -4.32 7.72 16.53
C GLU A 11 -3.04 6.89 16.62
N ARG A 12 -1.86 7.47 16.34
CA ARG A 12 -0.61 6.68 16.21
C ARG A 12 -0.31 5.82 17.44
N ASP A 13 -0.54 6.36 18.64
CA ASP A 13 -0.20 5.68 19.90
C ASP A 13 -1.20 4.54 20.16
N ASP A 14 -2.47 4.75 19.80
CA ASP A 14 -3.52 3.75 19.89
C ASP A 14 -3.34 2.62 18.86
N LEU A 15 -2.97 2.95 17.62
CA LEU A 15 -2.60 1.95 16.60
C LEU A 15 -1.47 1.06 17.11
N ASN A 16 -0.43 1.67 17.69
CA ASN A 16 0.70 0.92 18.21
C ASN A 16 0.32 0.05 19.42
N LYS A 17 -0.42 0.63 20.37
CA LYS A 17 -0.90 -0.09 21.57
C LYS A 17 -1.78 -1.29 21.23
N LYS A 18 -2.55 -1.22 20.13
CA LYS A 18 -3.41 -2.30 19.64
C LYS A 18 -2.67 -3.33 18.78
N GLY A 19 -1.34 -3.24 18.64
CA GLY A 19 -0.58 -4.15 17.78
C GLY A 19 -0.96 -4.03 16.30
N THR A 20 -1.45 -2.85 15.88
CA THR A 20 -1.77 -2.60 14.47
C THR A 20 -0.51 -2.17 13.73
N ARG A 21 -0.20 -2.85 12.62
CA ARG A 21 0.80 -2.43 11.64
C ARG A 21 0.14 -1.56 10.58
N PHE A 22 0.47 -0.28 10.60
CA PHE A 22 -0.10 0.70 9.67
C PHE A 22 0.76 0.83 8.42
N ARG A 23 0.12 0.84 7.24
CA ARG A 23 0.76 1.07 5.94
C ARG A 23 -0.08 2.00 5.07
N VAL A 24 0.58 2.77 4.23
CA VAL A 24 -0.07 3.56 3.18
C VAL A 24 0.39 3.08 1.81
N ILE A 25 -0.57 2.71 0.95
CA ILE A 25 -0.34 2.29 -0.44
C ILE A 25 -0.82 3.35 -1.42
N GLY A 26 -0.29 3.34 -2.64
CA GLY A 26 -0.53 4.36 -3.66
C GLY A 26 0.58 5.42 -3.76
N ARG A 27 0.32 6.52 -4.49
CA ARG A 27 1.35 7.48 -4.92
C ARG A 27 1.60 8.58 -3.89
N ARG A 28 2.18 8.19 -2.75
CA ARG A 28 2.52 9.08 -1.61
C ARG A 28 3.35 10.33 -1.99
N ARG A 29 4.17 10.24 -3.04
CA ARG A 29 5.03 11.36 -3.49
C ARG A 29 4.23 12.60 -3.93
N ARG A 30 2.95 12.47 -4.26
CA ARG A 30 2.09 13.61 -4.61
C ARG A 30 1.53 14.36 -3.40
N LEU A 31 1.72 13.83 -2.19
CA LEU A 31 1.29 14.46 -0.94
C LEU A 31 2.26 15.57 -0.52
N SER A 32 1.83 16.47 0.37
CA SER A 32 2.75 17.46 0.94
C SER A 32 3.85 16.80 1.77
N SER A 33 5.06 17.36 1.76
CA SER A 33 6.21 16.79 2.49
C SER A 33 5.92 16.61 3.98
N SER A 34 5.15 17.53 4.58
CA SER A 34 4.75 17.41 5.99
C SER A 34 3.85 16.20 6.26
N LEU A 35 2.96 15.85 5.32
CA LEU A 35 2.11 14.67 5.45
C LEU A 35 2.91 13.39 5.16
N GLN A 36 3.81 13.40 4.17
CA GLN A 36 4.70 12.27 3.90
C GLN A 36 5.53 11.91 5.14
N ASN A 37 6.15 12.90 5.78
CA ASN A 37 6.92 12.70 7.01
C ASN A 37 6.06 12.10 8.13
N LYS A 38 4.81 12.56 8.27
CA LYS A 38 3.91 12.04 9.30
C LYS A 38 3.52 10.59 9.03
N ILE A 39 3.22 10.25 7.78
CA ILE A 39 2.91 8.87 7.37
C ILE A 39 4.09 7.97 7.71
N GLU A 40 5.31 8.37 7.34
CA GLU A 40 6.52 7.59 7.58
C GLU A 40 6.78 7.39 9.08
N GLU A 41 6.57 8.41 9.90
CA GLU A 41 6.67 8.35 11.36
C GLU A 41 5.75 7.26 11.94
N VAL A 42 4.47 7.24 11.54
CA VAL A 42 3.48 6.26 12.05
C VAL A 42 3.75 4.85 11.52
N MET A 43 4.16 4.74 10.25
CA MET A 43 4.55 3.44 9.68
C MET A 43 5.78 2.88 10.40
N SER A 44 6.77 3.72 10.72
CA SER A 44 7.97 3.32 11.45
C SER A 44 7.64 2.91 12.90
N LEU A 45 6.77 3.66 13.58
CA LEU A 45 6.30 3.34 14.94
C LEU A 45 5.62 1.96 15.01
N THR A 46 4.89 1.58 13.97
CA THR A 46 4.03 0.38 13.96
C THR A 46 4.60 -0.78 13.16
N LYS A 47 5.83 -0.67 12.63
CA LYS A 47 6.39 -1.62 11.65
C LYS A 47 6.52 -3.06 12.15
N ASP A 48 6.75 -3.24 13.45
CA ASP A 48 7.02 -4.54 14.06
C ASP A 48 5.75 -5.22 14.60
N ASN A 49 4.61 -4.52 14.54
CA ASN A 49 3.33 -5.04 14.97
C ASN A 49 2.81 -6.13 14.01
N LYS A 50 2.09 -7.12 14.55
CA LYS A 50 1.64 -8.30 13.78
C LYS A 50 0.19 -8.70 14.02
N ASP A 51 -0.50 -8.06 14.97
CA ASP A 51 -1.84 -8.49 15.39
C ASP A 51 -2.88 -8.11 14.34
N PHE A 52 -2.72 -6.94 13.72
CA PHE A 52 -3.62 -6.46 12.67
C PHE A 52 -2.89 -5.60 11.64
N PHE A 53 -3.20 -5.79 10.36
CA PHE A 53 -2.62 -5.00 9.27
C PHE A 53 -3.64 -3.99 8.75
N LEU A 54 -3.37 -2.70 8.93
CA LEU A 54 -4.20 -1.62 8.42
C LEU A 54 -3.51 -0.96 7.22
N ASN A 55 -4.03 -1.23 6.02
CA ASN A 55 -3.51 -0.65 4.77
C ASN A 55 -4.44 0.45 4.28
N LEU A 56 -3.94 1.67 4.20
CA LEU A 56 -4.69 2.83 3.73
C LEU A 56 -4.27 3.19 2.31
N ALA A 57 -5.22 3.14 1.37
CA ALA A 57 -5.02 3.51 -0.01
C ALA A 57 -5.16 5.03 -0.21
N ILE A 58 -4.07 5.72 -0.57
CA ILE A 58 -4.06 7.18 -0.84
C ILE A 58 -3.44 7.45 -2.21
N ASP A 59 -4.17 8.18 -3.07
CA ASP A 59 -3.79 8.36 -4.48
C ASP A 59 -3.45 7.01 -5.12
N TYR A 60 -4.34 6.05 -4.90
CA TYR A 60 -4.20 4.66 -5.27
C TYR A 60 -5.19 4.32 -6.38
N GLY A 61 -4.74 3.47 -7.30
CA GLY A 61 -5.60 2.75 -8.24
C GLY A 61 -4.91 1.44 -8.64
N GLY A 62 -5.71 0.38 -8.84
CA GLY A 62 -5.20 -0.95 -9.15
C GLY A 62 -4.46 -1.00 -10.48
N GLN A 63 -4.96 -0.30 -11.50
CA GLN A 63 -4.27 -0.16 -12.78
C GLN A 63 -2.91 0.55 -12.62
N GLU A 64 -2.83 1.59 -11.79
CA GLU A 64 -1.57 2.28 -11.51
C GLU A 64 -0.56 1.37 -10.79
N GLU A 65 -1.03 0.57 -9.84
CA GLU A 65 -0.20 -0.43 -9.14
C GLU A 65 0.35 -1.48 -10.12
N ILE A 66 -0.48 -2.02 -11.02
CA ILE A 66 -0.04 -2.97 -12.06
C ILE A 66 1.04 -2.36 -12.94
N ILE A 67 0.87 -1.10 -13.38
CA ILE A 67 1.87 -0.40 -14.20
C ILE A 67 3.17 -0.18 -13.43
N ASP A 68 3.09 0.17 -12.15
CA ASP A 68 4.27 0.41 -11.32
C ASP A 68 5.03 -0.90 -11.05
N ALA A 69 4.32 -2.02 -10.83
CA ALA A 69 4.88 -3.37 -10.72
C ALA A 69 5.54 -3.84 -12.03
N ALA A 70 4.85 -3.70 -13.16
CA ALA A 70 5.37 -4.07 -14.48
C ALA A 70 6.65 -3.29 -14.83
N LYS A 71 6.69 -1.98 -14.53
CA LYS A 71 7.90 -1.16 -14.73
C LYS A 71 9.07 -1.61 -13.86
N ALA A 72 8.82 -2.13 -12.67
CA ALA A 72 9.86 -2.64 -11.80
C ALA A 72 10.42 -3.98 -12.35
N LEU A 73 9.55 -4.91 -12.74
CA LEU A 73 9.94 -6.17 -13.40
C LEU A 73 10.77 -5.94 -14.67
N ILE A 74 10.31 -5.07 -15.56
CA ILE A 74 11.03 -4.78 -16.81
C ILE A 74 12.44 -4.26 -16.55
N LYS A 75 12.65 -3.48 -15.47
CA LYS A 75 13.99 -3.01 -15.11
C LYS A 75 14.91 -4.16 -14.69
N GLU A 76 14.39 -5.15 -13.96
CA GLU A 76 15.18 -6.32 -13.56
C GLU A 76 15.53 -7.18 -14.77
N VAL A 77 14.61 -7.34 -15.72
CA VAL A 77 14.88 -8.02 -16.99
C VAL A 77 15.95 -7.30 -17.81
N VAL A 78 15.82 -5.98 -18.00
CA VAL A 78 16.80 -5.18 -18.76
C VAL A 78 18.19 -5.18 -18.12
N ARG A 79 18.26 -5.31 -16.79
CA ARG A 79 19.53 -5.46 -16.05
C ARG A 79 20.14 -6.85 -16.17
N GLY A 80 19.40 -7.84 -16.67
CA GLY A 80 19.82 -9.23 -16.73
C GLY A 80 19.70 -9.97 -15.39
N ASN A 81 18.96 -9.42 -14.43
CA ASN A 81 18.73 -10.04 -13.12
C ASN A 81 17.60 -11.08 -13.15
N LEU A 82 16.79 -11.08 -14.20
CA LEU A 82 15.59 -11.91 -14.35
C LEU A 82 15.34 -12.21 -15.82
N ALA A 83 15.04 -13.45 -16.18
CA ALA A 83 14.58 -13.80 -17.52
C ALA A 83 13.05 -13.62 -17.64
N VAL A 84 12.55 -13.30 -18.84
CA VAL A 84 11.10 -13.08 -19.05
C VAL A 84 10.31 -14.36 -18.76
N GLU A 85 10.90 -15.52 -19.04
CA GLU A 85 10.33 -16.84 -18.86
C GLU A 85 10.17 -17.23 -17.38
N GLU A 86 10.89 -16.54 -16.48
CA GLU A 86 10.77 -16.72 -15.03
C GLU A 86 9.61 -15.91 -14.43
N ILE A 87 8.96 -15.05 -15.22
CA ILE A 87 7.85 -14.22 -14.74
C ILE A 87 6.55 -15.02 -14.71
N ASP A 88 6.09 -15.31 -13.50
CA ASP A 88 4.78 -15.90 -13.22
C ASP A 88 3.95 -15.03 -12.26
N ILE A 89 2.81 -15.56 -11.82
CA ILE A 89 1.88 -14.86 -10.91
C ILE A 89 2.51 -14.64 -9.53
N ASP A 90 3.26 -15.61 -9.02
CA ASP A 90 3.85 -15.55 -7.69
C ASP A 90 5.00 -14.54 -7.66
N LEU A 91 5.82 -14.50 -8.71
CA LEU A 91 6.84 -13.49 -8.87
C LEU A 91 6.22 -12.11 -9.07
N PHE A 92 5.19 -11.98 -9.93
CA PHE A 92 4.53 -10.69 -10.16
C PHE A 92 3.93 -10.11 -8.87
N LYS A 93 3.38 -10.95 -7.99
CA LYS A 93 2.86 -10.55 -6.69
C LYS A 93 3.91 -9.85 -5.82
N GLN A 94 5.19 -10.22 -5.93
CA GLN A 94 6.30 -9.61 -5.19
C GLN A 94 6.61 -8.17 -5.62
N TYR A 95 5.97 -7.66 -6.66
CA TYR A 95 6.13 -6.28 -7.13
C TYR A 95 4.90 -5.40 -6.86
N LEU A 96 3.83 -5.97 -6.27
CA LEU A 96 2.63 -5.25 -5.85
C LEU A 96 2.85 -4.57 -4.49
N TYR A 97 2.06 -3.55 -4.16
CA TYR A 97 2.23 -2.76 -2.94
C TYR A 97 2.00 -3.56 -1.65
N LEU A 98 1.21 -4.65 -1.71
CA LEU A 98 0.86 -5.52 -0.58
C LEU A 98 1.35 -6.97 -0.80
N GLU A 99 2.56 -7.12 -1.31
CA GLU A 99 3.22 -8.42 -1.61
C GLU A 99 3.17 -9.46 -0.47
N ASP A 100 3.25 -9.01 0.78
CA ASP A 100 3.32 -9.83 1.99
C ASP A 100 1.94 -10.23 2.55
N LEU A 101 0.84 -9.79 1.93
CA LEU A 101 -0.52 -10.08 2.37
C LEU A 101 -1.24 -11.10 1.47
N PRO A 102 -2.22 -11.84 2.01
CA PRO A 102 -3.12 -12.64 1.19
C PRO A 102 -4.03 -11.74 0.34
N SER A 103 -4.62 -12.33 -0.69
CA SER A 103 -5.67 -11.68 -1.49
C SER A 103 -6.89 -11.34 -0.62
N PRO A 104 -7.65 -10.28 -0.94
CA PRO A 104 -8.83 -9.91 -0.19
C PRO A 104 -9.96 -10.95 -0.36
N ASP A 105 -10.49 -11.45 0.74
CA ASP A 105 -11.65 -12.37 0.73
C ASP A 105 -13.00 -11.64 0.59
N LEU A 106 -13.06 -10.39 1.08
CA LEU A 106 -14.29 -9.61 1.15
C LEU A 106 -14.05 -8.15 0.75
N LEU A 107 -14.80 -7.69 -0.26
CA LEU A 107 -14.85 -6.29 -0.66
C LEU A 107 -16.17 -5.66 -0.20
N ILE A 108 -16.09 -4.74 0.76
CA ILE A 108 -17.25 -3.98 1.24
C ILE A 108 -17.22 -2.58 0.60
N ARG A 109 -18.30 -2.23 -0.12
CA ARG A 109 -18.52 -0.89 -0.67
C ARG A 109 -19.83 -0.32 -0.16
N THR A 110 -19.74 0.78 0.58
CA THR A 110 -20.92 1.55 1.03
C THR A 110 -21.35 2.57 -0.02
N GLY A 111 -22.52 3.18 0.15
CA GLY A 111 -23.01 4.27 -0.72
C GLY A 111 -23.89 3.83 -1.91
N GLY A 112 -24.25 2.55 -2.02
CA GLY A 112 -25.28 2.06 -2.96
C GLY A 112 -24.82 1.81 -4.40
N GLU A 113 -23.57 2.14 -4.74
CA GLU A 113 -23.02 1.96 -6.09
C GLU A 113 -22.41 0.57 -6.30
N TYR A 114 -22.72 -0.07 -7.44
CA TYR A 114 -22.21 -1.41 -7.80
C TYR A 114 -21.06 -1.32 -8.80
N ARG A 115 -19.88 -0.94 -8.32
CA ARG A 115 -18.63 -0.94 -9.11
C ARG A 115 -17.42 -1.04 -8.21
N VAL A 116 -16.29 -1.47 -8.76
CA VAL A 116 -15.01 -1.54 -8.04
C VAL A 116 -14.32 -0.16 -7.98
N SER A 117 -14.46 0.65 -9.02
CA SER A 117 -13.81 1.97 -9.15
C SER A 117 -12.28 1.91 -9.08
N ASN A 118 -11.66 0.97 -9.80
CA ASN A 118 -10.20 0.82 -9.89
C ASN A 118 -9.53 0.59 -8.52
N PHE A 119 -10.23 -0.06 -7.59
CA PHE A 119 -9.71 -0.45 -6.28
C PHE A 119 -9.36 -1.94 -6.26
N LEU A 120 -8.11 -2.26 -5.90
CA LEU A 120 -7.52 -3.60 -5.90
C LEU A 120 -7.60 -4.28 -7.27
#